data_AF-A0A6I2JRA2-F1
#
_entry.id   AF-A0A6I2JRA2-F1
#
_cell.length_a   1.000
_cell.length_b   1.000
_cell.length_c   1.000
_cell.angle_alpha   90.00
_cell.angle_beta   90.00
_cell.angle_gamma   90.00
#
_symmetry.space_group_name_H-M   'P 1'
#
loop_
_entity.id
_entity.type
_entity.pdbx_description
1 polymer ?
#
loop_
_entity_poly.entity_id
_entity_poly.type
_entity_poly.pdbx_seq_one_letter_code
_entity_poly.pdbx_strand_id
1 'polypeptide(L)' 'MKIFQRYNPLQIAKYVKTLFRGRLYIKDVGAFEFDKGKVMLPRVKDKQHLSVMSEINRQVLRLQAEYN' A
#
# COMPACT_ATOMS: atom_id res chain seq x y z
N MET A 1 -6.00 -9.44 7.17
CA MET A 1 -4.66 -8.79 7.13
C MET A 1 -3.78 -9.62 6.22
N LYS A 2 -3.08 -9.03 5.24
CA LYS A 2 -2.18 -9.75 4.33
C LYS A 2 -0.72 -9.45 4.65
N ILE A 3 0.13 -10.48 4.62
CA ILE A 3 1.57 -10.36 4.81
C ILE A 3 2.26 -10.49 3.46
N PHE A 4 3.08 -9.50 3.12
CA PHE A 4 3.94 -9.50 1.94
C PHE A 4 5.36 -9.84 2.39
N GLN A 5 5.82 -11.04 2.00
CA GLN A 5 7.18 -11.53 2.32
C GLN A 5 8.28 -10.78 1.57
N ARG A 6 7.92 -10.09 0.48
CA ARG A 6 8.82 -9.29 -0.35
C ARG A 6 8.18 -7.95 -0.64
N TYR A 7 9.00 -6.92 -0.78
CA TYR A 7 8.54 -5.60 -1.21
C TYR A 7 8.29 -5.60 -2.72
N ASN A 8 7.02 -5.64 -3.12
CA ASN A 8 6.59 -5.47 -4.52
C ASN A 8 5.43 -4.46 -4.56
N PRO A 9 5.72 -3.17 -4.82
CA PRO A 9 4.74 -2.10 -4.80
C PRO A 9 3.53 -2.35 -5.70
N LEU A 10 3.73 -2.95 -6.88
CA LEU A 10 2.65 -3.23 -7.82
C LEU A 10 1.69 -4.31 -7.29
N GLN A 11 2.22 -5.41 -6.75
CA GLN A 11 1.39 -6.46 -6.16
C GLN A 11 0.64 -5.97 -4.92
N ILE A 12 1.29 -5.14 -4.11
CA ILE A 12 0.68 -4.52 -2.93
C ILE A 12 -0.43 -3.55 -3.36
N ALA A 13 -0.17 -2.72 -4.38
CA ALA A 13 -1.16 -1.79 -4.92
C ALA A 13 -2.36 -2.52 -5.51
N LYS A 14 -2.19 -3.67 -6.19
CA LYS A 14 -3.31 -4.51 -6.64
C LYS A 14 -4.17 -4.94 -5.45
N TYR A 15 -3.57 -5.43 -4.38
CA TYR A 15 -4.30 -5.82 -3.17
C TYR A 15 -5.06 -4.64 -2.54
N VAL A 16 -4.42 -3.47 -2.45
CA VAL A 16 -5.04 -2.24 -1.94
C VAL A 16 -6.19 -1.76 -2.84
N LYS A 17 -6.02 -1.77 -4.17
CA LYS A 17 -7.05 -1.38 -5.14
C LYS A 17 -8.27 -2.31 -5.08
N THR A 18 -8.04 -3.62 -4.95
CA THR A 18 -9.12 -4.62 -4.99
C THR A 18 -9.98 -4.61 -3.74
N LEU A 19 -9.43 -4.27 -2.57
CA LEU A 19 -10.17 -4.30 -1.30
C LEU A 19 -10.56 -2.89 -0.85
N PHE A 20 -11.77 -2.74 -0.32
CA PHE A 20 -12.25 -1.43 0.14
C PHE A 20 -11.45 -0.88 1.33
N ARG A 21 -11.15 -1.72 2.33
CA ARG A 21 -10.37 -1.33 3.53
C ARG A 21 -9.60 -2.52 4.09
N GLY A 22 -8.54 -2.26 4.83
CA GLY A 22 -7.84 -3.32 5.55
C GLY A 22 -6.47 -2.95 6.09
N ARG A 23 -5.72 -4.00 6.44
CA ARG A 23 -4.34 -3.91 6.92
C ARG A 23 -3.43 -4.83 6.12
N LEU A 24 -2.20 -4.37 5.93
CA LEU A 24 -1.11 -5.15 5.35
C LEU A 24 0.16 -5.00 6.17
N TYR A 25 1.00 -6.02 6.12
CA TYR A 25 2.35 -6.00 6.68
C TYR A 25 3.35 -6.33 5.58
N ILE A 26 4.42 -5.55 5.49
CA ILE A 26 5.53 -5.76 4.57
C ILE A 26 6.73 -6.16 5.42
N LYS A 27 7.28 -7.36 5.16
CA LYS A 27 8.46 -7.85 5.86
C LYS A 27 9.60 -6.82 5.77
N ASP A 28 10.26 -6.59 6.90
CA ASP A 28 11.39 -5.67 7.06
C ASP A 28 11.07 -4.17 6.81
N VAL A 29 9.79 -3.83 6.66
CA VAL A 29 9.32 -2.43 6.54
C VAL A 29 8.36 -2.12 7.67
N GLY A 30 7.21 -2.79 7.73
CA GLY A 30 6.21 -2.51 8.76
C GLY A 30 4.76 -2.71 8.33
N ALA A 31 3.86 -2.29 9.22
CA ALA A 31 2.41 -2.40 9.05
C ALA A 31 1.82 -1.12 8.47
N PHE A 32 0.85 -1.29 7.57
CA PHE A 32 0.10 -0.21 6.95
C PHE A 32 -1.40 -0.48 7.02
N GLU A 33 -2.17 0.58 7.18
CA GLU A 33 -3.63 0.57 7.07
C GLU A 33 -4.02 1.22 5.73
N PHE A 34 -5.08 0.74 5.11
CA PHE A 34 -5.62 1.34 3.89
C PHE A 34 -7.14 1.41 3.96
N ASP A 35 -7.69 2.44 3.32
CA ASP A 35 -9.12 2.69 3.23
C ASP A 35 -9.44 3.31 1.86
N LYS A 36 -10.59 2.95 1.30
CA LYS A 36 -11.08 3.35 -0.04
C LYS A 36 -10.01 3.23 -1.13
N GLY A 37 -9.25 2.15 -1.11
CA GLY A 37 -8.17 1.91 -2.07
C GLY A 37 -6.95 2.82 -1.91
N LYS A 38 -6.75 3.45 -0.74
CA LYS A 38 -5.60 4.32 -0.47
C LYS A 38 -4.89 3.87 0.80
N VAL A 39 -3.56 3.75 0.74
CA VAL A 39 -2.74 3.55 1.95
C VAL A 39 -2.77 4.84 2.76
N MET A 40 -3.16 4.71 4.03
CA MET A 40 -3.28 5.81 4.98
C MET A 40 -1.93 6.20 5.55
N LEU A 41 -1.87 7.35 6.21
CA LEU A 41 -0.66 7.79 6.91
C LEU A 41 -0.22 6.70 7.90
N PRO A 42 1.03 6.20 7.80
CA PRO A 42 1.52 5.15 8.69
C PRO A 42 1.59 5.67 10.13
N ARG A 43 1.37 4.76 11.08
CA ARG A 43 1.49 5.07 12.52
C ARG A 43 2.92 5.47 12.88
N VAL A 44 3.89 4.79 12.28
CA VAL A 44 5.31 5.15 12.32
C VAL A 44 5.57 6.18 11.20
N LYS A 45 5.93 7.40 11.57
CA LYS A 45 6.10 8.53 10.65
C LYS A 45 7.56 8.77 10.24
N ASP A 46 8.33 7.71 10.04
CA ASP A 46 9.69 7.83 9.52
C ASP A 46 9.71 8.01 7.99
N LYS A 47 10.88 8.38 7.46
CA LYS A 47 11.06 8.61 6.02
C LYS A 47 10.79 7.36 5.19
N GLN A 48 11.10 6.17 5.70
CA GLN A 48 10.93 4.91 4.97
C GLN A 48 9.45 4.60 4.77
N HIS A 49 8.65 4.65 5.83
CA HIS A 49 7.22 4.39 5.81
C HIS A 49 6.48 5.40 4.94
N LEU A 50 6.84 6.68 5.01
CA LEU A 50 6.26 7.72 4.16
C LEU A 50 6.59 7.52 2.67
N SER A 51 7.82 7.10 2.36
CA SER A 51 8.25 6.77 1.00
C SER A 51 7.48 5.58 0.44
N VAL A 52 7.39 4.49 1.22
CA VAL A 52 6.67 3.26 0.86
C VAL A 52 5.18 3.53 0.64
N MET A 53 4.54 4.26 1.56
CA MET A 53 3.14 4.68 1.41
C MET A 53 2.94 5.45 0.10
N SER A 54 3.80 6.42 -0.18
CA SER A 54 3.71 7.26 -1.38
C SER A 54 3.89 6.44 -2.66
N GLU A 55 4.83 5.49 -2.66
CA GLU A 55 5.08 4.61 -3.80
C GLU A 55 3.89 3.68 -4.09
N ILE A 56 3.34 3.03 -3.07
CA ILE A 56 2.16 2.17 -3.23
C ILE A 56 0.98 2.98 -3.77
N ASN A 57 0.72 4.17 -3.21
CA ASN A 57 -0.38 5.02 -3.66
C ASN A 57 -0.20 5.49 -5.11
N ARG A 58 1.02 5.78 -5.57
CA ARG A 58 1.29 6.07 -7.00
C ARG A 58 0.94 4.88 -7.90
N GLN A 59 1.29 3.66 -7.48
CA GLN A 59 0.94 2.45 -8.23
C GLN A 59 -0.58 2.21 -8.24
N VAL A 60 -1.30 2.49 -7.15
CA VAL A 60 -2.77 2.41 -7.15
C VAL A 60 -3.37 3.39 -8.15
N LEU A 61 -2.92 4.66 -8.16
CA LEU A 61 -3.41 5.66 -9.11
C LEU A 61 -3.16 5.23 -10.55
N ARG A 62 -1.98 4.67 -10.85
CA ARG A 62 -1.68 4.11 -12.18
C ARG A 62 -2.64 2.98 -12.55
N LEU A 63 -2.85 2.02 -11.64
CA LEU A 63 -3.78 0.91 -11.86
C LEU A 63 -5.24 1.38 -11.99
N GLN A 64 -5.61 2.53 -11.45
CA GLN A 64 -6.93 3.12 -11.64
C GLN A 64 -7.06 3.78 -13.01
N ALA A 65 -6.00 4.46 -13.48
CA ALA A 65 -5.97 5.08 -14.80
C ALA A 65 -5.97 4.07 -15.95
N GLU A 66 -5.35 2.90 -15.80
CA GLU A 66 -5.31 1.85 -16.84
C GLU A 66 -6.68 1.19 -17.14
N TYR A 67 -7.71 1.44 -16.32
CA TYR A 67 -9.06 0.87 -16.49
C TYR A 67 -10.13 1.91 -16.87
N ASN A 68 -9.74 3.17 -17.06
CA ASN A 68 -10.60 4.24 -17.58
C ASN A 68 -10.24 4.55 -19.03
#